data_AF-A0A8S2G5E0-F1
#
_entry.id   AF-A0A8S2G5E0-F1
#
_cell.length_a   1.000
_cell.length_b   1.000
_cell.length_c   1.000
_cell.angle_alpha   90.00
_cell.angle_beta   90.00
_cell.angle_gamma   90.00
#
_symmetry.space_group_name_H-M   'P 1'
#
loop_
_entity.id
_entity.type
_entity.pdbx_description
1 polymer ?
#
loop_
_entity_poly.entity_id
_entity_poly.type
_entity_poly.pdbx_seq_one_letter_code
_entity_poly.pdbx_strand_id
1 'polypeptide(L)'
;MRRFLVWPSSLIWPGNLPFIAVFRTLSEPSVANPQWKMTRLKFFVIVCVFQFIYHWFPGFIMPILGAFSWMCMIKPNNLILSQLTGINGLGLGALQLNWNLIRVFGSPIIIPWWAQVNCLVGFIIITWIFIPIAYYSNLWSSKLFPIVSSDTYAFYTG
;
A
#
# COMPACT_ATOMS: atom_id res chain seq x y z
N MET A 1 -28.49 5.46 -36.57
CA MET A 1 -27.98 4.92 -35.29
C MET A 1 -26.77 5.72 -34.75
N ARG A 2 -26.73 7.05 -34.90
CA ARG A 2 -25.66 7.92 -34.36
C ARG A 2 -26.08 8.71 -33.09
N ARG A 3 -27.31 8.50 -32.60
CA ARG A 3 -27.93 9.29 -31.52
C ARG A 3 -27.65 8.75 -30.11
N PHE A 4 -26.97 7.60 -30.00
CA PHE A 4 -26.65 6.93 -28.73
C PHE A 4 -25.15 6.67 -28.52
N LEU A 5 -24.28 7.13 -29.43
CA LEU A 5 -22.84 7.03 -29.21
C LEU A 5 -22.40 8.21 -28.35
N VAL A 6 -22.42 8.02 -27.03
CA VAL A 6 -21.79 8.94 -26.08
C VAL A 6 -20.28 8.83 -26.26
N TRP A 7 -19.65 9.88 -26.78
CA TRP A 7 -18.20 10.03 -26.76
C TRP A 7 -17.76 10.51 -25.37
N PRO A 8 -16.58 10.08 -24.89
CA PRO A 8 -15.42 9.67 -25.69
C PRO A 8 -15.28 8.15 -25.85
N SER A 9 -14.96 7.68 -27.06
CA SER A 9 -14.53 6.29 -27.33
C SER A 9 -13.14 5.97 -26.76
N SER A 10 -12.54 6.91 -26.03
CA SER A 10 -11.35 6.74 -25.20
C SER A 10 -11.68 7.15 -23.77
N LEU A 11 -12.44 6.31 -23.06
CA LEU A 11 -12.54 6.41 -21.59
C LEU A 11 -11.20 5.99 -21.00
N ILE A 12 -10.46 6.97 -20.48
CA ILE A 12 -9.18 6.74 -19.81
C ILE A 12 -9.49 6.19 -18.42
N TRP A 13 -9.42 4.87 -18.26
CA TRP A 13 -9.51 4.25 -16.95
C TRP A 13 -8.12 4.16 -16.31
N PRO A 14 -7.84 4.87 -15.20
CA PRO A 14 -6.49 4.97 -14.63
C PRO A 14 -5.85 3.59 -14.34
N GLY A 15 -6.67 2.60 -13.97
CA GLY A 15 -6.22 1.22 -13.74
C GLY A 15 -5.60 0.53 -14.97
N ASN A 16 -6.01 0.91 -16.18
CA ASN A 16 -5.57 0.26 -17.42
C ASN A 16 -4.37 0.97 -18.07
N LEU A 17 -4.05 2.20 -17.67
CA LEU A 17 -2.95 2.98 -18.25
C LEU A 17 -1.60 2.26 -18.19
N PRO A 18 -1.20 1.63 -17.06
CA PRO A 18 0.09 0.95 -16.99
C PRO A 18 0.18 -0.21 -17.98
N PHE A 19 -0.90 -0.98 -18.14
CA PHE A 19 -0.95 -2.10 -19.08
C PHE A 19 -0.90 -1.62 -20.53
N ILE A 20 -1.70 -0.59 -20.87
CA ILE A 20 -1.69 0.00 -22.21
C ILE A 20 -0.31 0.56 -22.55
N ALA A 21 0.37 1.21 -21.59
CA ALA A 21 1.72 1.73 -21.77
C ALA A 21 2.71 0.60 -22.10
N VAL A 22 2.67 -0.52 -21.38
CA VAL A 22 3.54 -1.68 -21.66
C VAL A 22 3.25 -2.27 -23.04
N PHE A 23 1.98 -2.56 -23.36
CA PHE A 23 1.62 -3.11 -24.67
C PHE A 23 2.03 -2.20 -25.82
N ARG A 24 1.86 -0.88 -25.64
CA ARG A 24 2.30 0.12 -26.58
C ARG A 24 3.82 0.11 -26.77
N THR A 25 4.60 -0.04 -25.69
CA THR A 25 6.06 -0.13 -25.78
C THR A 25 6.58 -1.40 -26.44
N LEU A 26 5.82 -2.51 -26.36
CA LEU A 26 6.17 -3.79 -26.98
C LEU A 26 5.74 -3.88 -28.44
N SER A 27 4.65 -3.23 -28.81
CA SER A 27 4.04 -3.36 -30.15
C SER A 27 4.45 -2.24 -31.10
N GLU A 28 4.65 -1.01 -30.63
CA GLU A 28 5.04 0.10 -31.51
C GLU A 28 6.55 0.06 -31.80
N PRO A 29 6.98 0.22 -33.07
CA PRO A 29 8.38 0.32 -33.42
C PRO A 29 9.03 1.52 -32.73
N SER A 30 10.29 1.36 -32.29
CA SER A 30 10.98 2.33 -31.46
C SER A 30 11.29 3.62 -32.23
N VAL A 31 10.45 4.63 -32.10
CA VAL A 31 10.76 5.98 -32.57
C VAL A 31 11.70 6.65 -31.57
N ALA A 32 12.90 7.01 -32.01
CA ALA A 32 13.83 7.79 -31.21
C ALA A 32 13.22 9.16 -30.96
N ASN A 33 12.87 9.47 -29.71
CA ASN A 33 12.44 10.81 -29.35
C ASN A 33 13.64 11.76 -29.47
N PRO A 34 13.51 12.93 -30.12
CA PRO A 34 14.62 13.88 -30.26
C PRO A 34 15.16 14.40 -28.91
N GLN A 35 14.38 14.28 -27.83
CA GLN A 35 14.77 14.70 -26.48
C GLN A 35 15.47 13.61 -25.66
N TRP A 36 15.34 12.33 -26.01
CA TRP A 36 15.83 11.19 -25.20
C TRP A 36 16.52 10.16 -26.08
N LYS A 37 17.82 9.92 -25.84
CA LYS A 37 18.66 9.01 -26.65
C LYS A 37 18.35 7.51 -26.47
N MET A 38 17.49 7.13 -25.51
CA MET A 38 17.16 5.73 -25.23
C MET A 38 15.92 5.25 -25.99
N THR A 39 16.02 4.09 -26.64
CA THR A 39 14.88 3.35 -27.19
C THR A 39 13.94 2.86 -26.08
N ARG A 40 12.62 2.93 -26.33
CA ARG A 40 11.57 2.54 -25.37
C ARG A 40 11.76 1.13 -24.78
N LEU A 41 12.18 0.16 -25.60
CA LEU A 41 12.47 -1.21 -25.15
C LEU A 41 13.66 -1.31 -24.18
N LYS A 42 14.73 -0.52 -24.38
CA LYS A 42 15.88 -0.51 -23.45
C LYS A 42 15.47 0.02 -22.08
N PHE A 43 14.64 1.07 -22.05
CA PHE A 43 14.09 1.60 -20.81
C PHE A 43 13.22 0.56 -20.09
N PHE A 44 12.33 -0.12 -20.82
CA PHE A 44 11.49 -1.19 -20.27
C PHE A 44 12.33 -2.30 -19.61
N VAL A 45 13.36 -2.81 -20.29
CA VAL A 45 14.20 -3.88 -19.74
C VAL A 45 14.95 -3.44 -18.48
N ILE A 46 15.51 -2.23 -18.46
CA ILE A 46 16.20 -1.69 -17.28
C ILE A 46 15.25 -1.60 -16.09
N VAL A 47 14.03 -1.07 -16.30
CA VAL A 47 13.02 -0.97 -15.24
C VAL A 47 12.56 -2.35 -14.78
N CYS A 48 12.39 -3.31 -15.67
CA CYS A 48 12.03 -4.69 -15.32
C CYS A 48 13.11 -5.36 -14.43
N VAL A 49 14.39 -5.21 -14.78
CA VAL A 49 15.50 -5.78 -13.98
C VAL A 49 15.60 -5.07 -12.62
N PHE A 50 15.50 -3.74 -12.60
CA PHE A 50 15.51 -2.98 -11.35
C PHE A 50 14.36 -3.37 -10.43
N GLN A 51 13.14 -3.48 -10.96
CA GLN A 51 11.96 -3.89 -10.21
C GLN A 51 12.10 -5.33 -9.70
N PHE A 52 12.67 -6.24 -10.49
CA PHE A 52 12.96 -7.59 -10.04
C PHE A 52 13.89 -7.59 -8.82
N ILE A 53 15.01 -6.85 -8.87
CA ILE A 53 15.95 -6.73 -7.75
C ILE A 53 15.28 -6.10 -6.53
N TYR A 54 14.50 -5.03 -6.74
CA TYR A 54 13.81 -4.29 -5.67
C TYR A 54 12.78 -5.14 -4.93
N HIS A 55 12.04 -6.03 -5.61
CA HIS A 55 11.10 -6.94 -4.94
C HIS A 55 11.79 -8.18 -4.36
N TRP A 56 12.85 -8.67 -5.01
CA TRP A 56 13.58 -9.84 -4.57
C TRP A 56 14.36 -9.60 -3.27
N PHE A 57 14.96 -8.41 -3.12
CA PHE A 57 15.76 -8.06 -1.95
C PHE A 57 14.99 -8.12 -0.60
N PRO A 58 13.85 -7.42 -0.41
CA PRO A 58 13.07 -7.53 0.82
C PRO A 58 12.39 -8.89 0.98
N GLY A 59 12.12 -9.61 -0.11
CA GLY A 59 11.48 -10.92 -0.07
C GLY A 59 12.40 -12.04 0.41
N PHE A 60 13.69 -11.98 0.07
CA PHE A 60 14.62 -13.10 0.31
C PHE A 60 15.72 -12.78 1.33
N ILE A 61 16.26 -11.56 1.36
CA ILE A 61 17.48 -11.24 2.13
C ILE A 61 17.14 -10.61 3.49
N MET A 62 16.16 -9.70 3.55
CA MET A 62 15.78 -9.04 4.81
C MET A 62 14.27 -8.75 4.91
N PRO A 63 13.44 -9.76 5.22
CA PRO A 63 12.00 -9.56 5.44
C PRO A 63 11.70 -8.56 6.57
N ILE A 64 12.63 -8.40 7.51
CA ILE A 64 12.56 -7.42 8.61
C ILE A 64 12.50 -5.96 8.10
N LEU A 65 13.15 -5.64 6.96
CA LEU A 65 13.05 -4.30 6.35
C LEU A 65 11.65 -4.02 5.79
N GLY A 66 10.86 -5.06 5.54
CA GLY A 66 9.48 -4.94 5.08
C GLY A 66 8.52 -4.45 6.17
N ALA A 67 8.84 -4.66 7.45
CA ALA A 67 8.00 -4.32 8.60
C ALA A 67 8.83 -3.69 9.72
N PHE A 68 9.58 -2.64 9.40
CA PHE A 68 10.47 -1.98 10.36
C PHE A 68 9.70 -0.93 11.17
N SER A 69 9.39 -1.25 12.43
CA SER A 69 8.87 -0.27 13.39
C SER A 69 10.01 0.27 14.25
N TRP A 70 10.55 1.43 13.84
CA TRP A 70 11.65 2.07 14.57
C TRP A 70 11.24 2.51 15.98
N MET A 71 9.96 2.88 16.17
CA MET A 71 9.45 3.31 17.48
C MET A 71 9.39 2.18 18.50
N CYS A 72 9.10 0.94 18.06
CA CYS A 72 9.13 -0.23 18.94
C CYS A 72 10.53 -0.54 19.50
N MET A 73 11.60 -0.16 18.80
CA MET A 73 12.98 -0.37 19.26
C MET A 73 13.41 0.59 20.37
N ILE A 74 12.75 1.74 20.53
CA ILE A 74 13.12 2.73 21.56
C ILE A 74 12.81 2.21 22.97
N LYS A 75 11.70 1.49 23.14
CA LYS A 75 11.32 0.90 24.44
C LYS A 75 10.54 -0.41 24.25
N PRO A 76 11.22 -1.54 24.05
CA PRO A 76 10.59 -2.81 23.69
C PRO A 76 9.69 -3.38 24.80
N ASN A 77 9.95 -3.05 26.07
CA ASN A 77 9.22 -3.61 27.22
C ASN A 77 7.93 -2.85 27.58
N ASN A 78 7.52 -1.83 26.80
CA ASN A 78 6.30 -1.08 27.08
C ASN A 78 5.12 -1.64 26.29
N LEU A 79 4.15 -2.23 26.99
CA LEU A 79 2.95 -2.84 26.42
C LEU A 79 2.12 -1.85 25.58
N ILE A 80 1.95 -0.61 26.07
CA ILE A 80 1.19 0.43 25.36
C ILE A 80 1.90 0.82 24.07
N LEU A 81 3.23 0.96 24.12
CA LEU A 81 4.01 1.32 22.94
C LEU A 81 3.98 0.20 21.89
N SER A 82 4.06 -1.05 22.32
CA SER A 82 3.96 -2.23 21.46
C SER A 82 2.58 -2.34 20.80
N GLN A 83 1.50 -2.05 21.53
CA GLN A 83 0.14 -2.04 21.00
C GLN A 83 -0.10 -0.94 19.95
N LEU A 84 0.49 0.25 20.16
CA LEU A 84 0.34 1.38 19.24
C LEU A 84 1.23 1.26 17.99
N THR A 85 2.49 0.86 18.17
CA THR A 85 3.54 0.96 17.13
C THR A 85 4.02 -0.39 16.60
N GLY A 86 3.60 -1.49 17.22
CA GLY A 86 4.05 -2.84 16.86
C GLY A 86 3.54 -3.30 15.50
N ILE A 87 4.23 -4.31 14.95
CA ILE A 87 3.85 -4.99 13.71
C ILE A 87 2.45 -5.61 13.82
N ASN A 88 2.11 -6.13 15.00
CA ASN A 88 0.77 -6.64 15.34
C ASN A 88 -0.10 -5.59 16.06
N GLY A 89 0.33 -4.33 16.04
CA GLY A 89 -0.36 -3.20 16.67
C GLY A 89 -1.01 -2.30 15.63
N LEU A 90 -1.31 -1.05 16.02
CA LEU A 90 -1.95 -0.05 15.15
C LEU A 90 -1.01 0.53 14.07
N GLY A 91 0.25 0.08 14.02
CA GLY A 91 1.20 0.45 12.98
C GLY A 91 1.67 1.92 13.01
N LEU A 92 1.50 2.63 14.13
CA LEU A 92 2.00 4.00 14.30
C LEU A 92 3.52 4.03 14.09
N GLY A 93 3.97 4.77 13.07
CA GLY A 93 5.40 4.94 12.78
C GLY A 93 6.08 3.71 12.17
N ALA A 94 5.34 2.70 11.73
CA ALA A 94 5.92 1.57 11.01
C ALA A 94 6.32 2.00 9.59
N LEU A 95 7.60 1.82 9.27
CA LEU A 95 8.13 2.04 7.93
C LEU A 95 8.14 0.70 7.19
N GLN A 96 7.42 0.65 6.07
CA GLN A 96 7.35 -0.53 5.22
C GLN A 96 8.02 -0.21 3.89
N LEU A 97 9.14 -0.85 3.60
CA LEU A 97 9.85 -0.71 2.32
C LEU A 97 9.34 -1.70 1.26
N ASN A 98 8.31 -2.49 1.58
CA ASN A 98 7.74 -3.48 0.67
C ASN A 98 6.56 -2.90 -0.11
N TRP A 99 6.71 -2.79 -1.43
CA TRP A 99 5.68 -2.26 -2.32
C TRP A 99 4.39 -3.11 -2.39
N ASN A 100 4.45 -4.40 -2.05
CA ASN A 100 3.24 -5.23 -1.96
C ASN A 100 2.35 -4.82 -0.78
N LEU A 101 2.95 -4.47 0.36
CA LEU A 101 2.20 -4.03 1.54
C LEU A 101 1.64 -2.62 1.36
N ILE A 102 2.41 -1.73 0.73
CA ILE A 102 1.95 -0.36 0.41
C ILE A 102 0.71 -0.38 -0.51
N ARG A 103 0.65 -1.35 -1.45
CA ARG A 103 -0.45 -1.47 -2.41
C ARG A 103 -1.76 -1.99 -1.83
N VAL A 104 -1.82 -2.37 -0.55
CA VAL A 104 -3.07 -2.84 0.09
C VAL A 104 -4.17 -1.76 0.03
N PHE A 105 -3.79 -0.47 0.09
CA PHE A 105 -4.70 0.67 -0.05
C PHE A 105 -4.85 1.16 -1.51
N GLY A 106 -4.40 0.34 -2.48
CA GLY A 106 -4.37 0.66 -3.89
C GLY A 106 -3.01 1.18 -4.36
N SER A 107 -2.75 1.09 -5.67
CA SER A 107 -1.46 1.52 -6.24
C SER A 107 -1.33 3.04 -6.20
N PRO A 108 -0.37 3.60 -5.44
CA PRO A 108 -0.24 5.04 -5.30
C PRO A 108 0.25 5.73 -6.59
N ILE A 109 0.70 4.96 -7.58
CA ILE A 109 1.10 5.48 -8.89
C ILE A 109 -0.13 5.79 -9.76
N ILE A 110 -1.23 5.08 -9.53
CA ILE A 110 -2.42 5.13 -10.38
C ILE A 110 -3.48 6.06 -9.80
N ILE A 111 -3.57 6.09 -8.47
CA ILE A 111 -4.58 6.85 -7.74
C ILE A 111 -4.12 8.31 -7.64
N PRO A 112 -5.00 9.29 -7.93
CA PRO A 112 -4.63 10.70 -7.80
C PRO A 112 -4.35 11.08 -6.33
N TRP A 113 -3.42 12.01 -6.13
CA TRP A 113 -2.93 12.44 -4.81
C TRP A 113 -4.05 12.83 -3.85
N TRP A 114 -5.05 13.59 -4.30
CA TRP A 114 -6.14 14.04 -3.43
C TRP A 114 -6.90 12.85 -2.82
N ALA A 115 -7.17 11.80 -3.62
CA ALA A 115 -7.88 10.62 -3.14
C ALA A 115 -7.04 9.85 -2.12
N GLN A 116 -5.73 9.76 -2.34
CA GLN A 116 -4.80 9.15 -1.39
C GLN A 116 -4.79 9.88 -0.05
N VAL A 117 -4.72 11.22 -0.07
CA VAL A 117 -4.75 12.02 1.16
C VAL A 117 -6.07 11.82 1.91
N ASN A 118 -7.21 11.77 1.21
CA ASN A 118 -8.50 11.52 1.86
C ASN A 118 -8.55 10.13 2.51
N CYS A 119 -8.08 9.08 1.81
CA CYS A 119 -7.98 7.74 2.38
C CYS A 119 -7.04 7.70 3.59
N LEU A 120 -5.91 8.40 3.52
CA LEU A 120 -4.93 8.49 4.61
C LEU A 120 -5.49 9.24 5.82
N VAL A 121 -6.23 10.33 5.61
CA VAL A 121 -6.91 11.06 6.69
C VAL A 121 -7.97 10.17 7.35
N GLY A 122 -8.79 9.47 6.57
CA GLY A 122 -9.77 8.51 7.09
C GLY A 122 -9.10 7.38 7.90
N PHE A 123 -7.99 6.85 7.39
CA PHE A 123 -7.20 5.84 8.08
C PHE A 123 -6.64 6.35 9.42
N ILE A 124 -6.09 7.56 9.46
CA ILE A 124 -5.56 8.17 10.69
C ILE A 124 -6.69 8.38 11.71
N ILE A 125 -7.81 8.93 11.29
CA ILE A 125 -8.94 9.22 12.19
C ILE A 125 -9.46 7.92 12.80
N ILE A 126 -9.71 6.90 11.99
CA ILE A 126 -10.26 5.62 12.49
C ILE A 126 -9.20 4.89 13.34
N THR A 127 -8.02 4.69 12.79
CA THR A 127 -7.00 3.79 13.37
C THR A 127 -6.30 4.42 14.57
N TRP A 128 -6.01 5.72 14.55
CA TRP A 128 -5.22 6.38 15.59
C TRP A 128 -6.06 7.15 16.61
N ILE A 129 -7.33 7.45 16.30
CA ILE A 129 -8.22 8.17 17.23
C ILE A 129 -9.33 7.23 17.72
N PHE A 130 -10.19 6.73 16.84
CA PHE A 130 -11.37 5.95 17.26
C PHE A 130 -11.00 4.61 17.92
N ILE A 131 -10.09 3.82 17.33
CA ILE A 131 -9.73 2.49 17.88
C ILE A 131 -9.11 2.60 19.29
N PRO A 132 -8.12 3.48 19.57
CA PRO A 132 -7.61 3.66 20.92
C PRO A 132 -8.69 4.11 21.91
N ILE A 133 -9.55 5.05 21.53
CA ILE A 133 -10.64 5.53 22.41
C ILE A 133 -11.57 4.37 22.78
N ALA A 134 -12.01 3.57 21.81
CA ALA A 134 -12.89 2.42 22.05
C ALA A 134 -12.21 1.35 22.93
N TYR A 135 -10.93 1.05 22.68
CA TYR A 135 -10.18 0.04 23.43
C TYR A 135 -9.93 0.45 24.90
N TYR A 136 -9.50 1.69 25.13
CA TYR A 136 -9.19 2.17 26.48
C TYR A 136 -10.45 2.46 27.32
N SER A 137 -11.53 2.92 26.67
CA SER A 137 -12.85 3.07 27.31
C SER A 137 -13.59 1.75 27.57
N ASN A 138 -12.99 0.62 27.18
CA ASN A 138 -13.58 -0.71 27.29
C ASN A 138 -14.99 -0.82 26.69
N LEU A 139 -15.21 -0.13 25.57
CA LEU A 139 -16.46 -0.24 24.84
C LEU A 139 -16.67 -1.71 24.43
N TRP A 140 -17.85 -2.27 24.69
CA TRP A 140 -18.19 -3.67 24.36
C TRP A 140 -17.24 -4.73 24.92
N SER A 141 -16.62 -4.49 26.07
CA SER A 141 -15.65 -5.41 26.69
C SER A 141 -14.44 -5.70 25.78
N SER A 142 -14.04 -4.73 24.95
CA SER A 142 -12.93 -4.87 23.99
C SER A 142 -11.59 -5.25 24.62
N LYS A 143 -11.37 -4.99 25.92
CA LYS A 143 -10.13 -5.38 26.63
C LYS A 143 -9.94 -6.89 26.77
N LEU A 144 -10.98 -7.70 26.53
CA LEU A 144 -10.88 -9.16 26.49
C LEU A 144 -10.08 -9.66 25.28
N PHE A 145 -9.91 -8.81 24.25
CA PHE A 145 -9.28 -9.17 22.99
C PHE A 145 -7.99 -8.37 22.75
N PRO A 146 -7.06 -8.90 21.92
CA PRO A 146 -5.95 -8.09 21.41
C PRO A 146 -6.48 -6.92 20.58
N ILE A 147 -5.76 -5.80 20.60
CA ILE A 147 -6.19 -4.54 19.97
C ILE A 147 -6.39 -4.66 18.45
N VAL A 148 -5.64 -5.55 17.81
CA VAL A 148 -5.78 -5.92 16.39
C VAL A 148 -5.61 -7.43 16.29
N SER A 149 -6.52 -8.09 15.59
CA SER A 149 -6.37 -9.49 15.22
C SER A 149 -7.25 -9.86 14.04
N SER A 150 -6.78 -10.83 13.26
CA SER A 150 -7.51 -11.42 12.15
C SER A 150 -8.34 -12.65 12.56
N ASP A 151 -8.12 -13.15 13.78
CA ASP A 151 -8.73 -14.37 14.29
C ASP A 151 -10.14 -14.12 14.88
N THR A 152 -11.00 -15.13 14.78
CA THR A 152 -12.33 -15.09 15.37
C THR A 152 -12.28 -15.62 16.80
N TYR A 153 -12.86 -14.89 17.75
CA TYR A 153 -12.93 -15.32 19.15
C TYR A 153 -14.36 -15.74 19.51
N ALA A 154 -14.49 -16.88 20.17
CA ALA A 154 -15.74 -17.30 20.81
C ALA A 154 -15.71 -16.89 22.29
N PHE A 155 -16.79 -16.27 22.77
CA PHE A 155 -16.98 -16.01 24.19
C PHE A 155 -17.34 -17.33 24.88
N TYR A 156 -16.38 -17.94 25.58
CA TYR A 156 -16.69 -19.04 26.49
C TYR A 156 -17.16 -18.46 27.82
N THR A 157 -18.47 -18.32 27.99
CA THR A 157 -19.08 -18.11 29.31
C THR A 157 -19.19 -19.48 30.00
N GLY A 158 -18.40 -19.69 31.05
CA GLY A 158 -18.62 -20.77 32.02
C GLY A 158 -19.75 -20.43 32.98
#